data_AF-A0A535W7U0-F1
#
_entry.id   AF-A0A535W7U0-F1
#
_cell.length_a   1.000
_cell.length_b   1.000
_cell.length_c   1.000
_cell.angle_alpha   90.00
_cell.angle_beta   90.00
_cell.angle_gamma   90.00
#
_symmetry.space_group_name_H-M   'P 1'
#
loop_
_entity.id
_entity.type
_entity.pdbx_description
1 polymer ?
#
loop_
_entity_poly.entity_id
_entity_poly.type
_entity_poly.pdbx_seq_one_letter_code
_entity_poly.pdbx_strand_id
1 'polypeptide(L)'
;MASQQTPPRQAGIFQRWAQSWAQKTQSEQARSFLIWATIVLVVAVVLTAFLPIALIGGFKDATAVITIVTLTSVGIERVIEGFWTYIGLTKNSWWPFNSISQNISNMASDLDKELTPFYQQLTQAVEDAKIAENWTDEQYTAAKKEITDFQASIDQLTKLAPGNQLALSIASAASQLASGFKQKYTTLDTVATFADQAINGFAYFIVTPADTLGRRLISLYLGMILGVVIAAVFGLDLLRAIFQIPTIAFHYGVVFTGLAIGLGSSPTHEVIQLLQQWKTNLKTQSA
;
A
#
# COMPACT_ATOMS: atom_id res chain seq x y z
N MET A 1 9.04 6.07 67.43
CA MET A 1 8.12 6.67 66.43
C MET A 1 8.28 5.89 65.13
N ALA A 2 7.32 5.06 64.77
CA ALA A 2 7.34 4.32 63.51
C ALA A 2 6.93 5.27 62.38
N SER A 3 7.82 5.48 61.40
CA SER A 3 7.49 6.24 60.20
C SER A 3 6.41 5.48 59.43
N GLN A 4 5.20 6.04 59.39
CA GLN A 4 4.15 5.54 58.52
C GLN A 4 4.61 5.69 57.07
N GLN A 5 5.00 4.59 56.43
CA GLN A 5 5.26 4.55 55.01
C GLN A 5 3.94 4.79 54.28
N THR A 6 3.80 5.95 53.65
CA THR A 6 2.70 6.20 52.72
C THR A 6 2.74 5.19 51.59
N PRO A 7 1.62 4.52 51.26
CA PRO A 7 1.58 3.54 50.18
C PRO A 7 1.95 4.21 48.85
N PRO A 8 2.66 3.49 47.96
CA PRO A 8 3.04 4.03 46.66
C PRO A 8 1.78 4.44 45.89
N ARG A 9 1.76 5.69 45.39
CA ARG A 9 0.69 6.16 44.51
C ARG A 9 0.59 5.22 43.31
N GLN A 10 -0.61 4.65 43.10
CA GLN A 10 -0.87 3.83 41.92
C GLN A 10 -0.59 4.66 40.66
N ALA A 11 0.31 4.16 39.81
CA ALA A 11 0.60 4.79 38.54
C ALA A 11 -0.65 4.78 37.65
N GLY A 12 -0.94 5.93 37.01
CA GLY A 12 -2.06 6.07 36.09
C GLY A 12 -1.96 5.07 34.93
N ILE A 13 -3.09 4.76 34.28
CA ILE A 13 -3.16 3.77 33.18
C ILE A 13 -2.15 4.11 32.07
N PHE A 14 -2.02 5.39 31.71
CA PHE A 14 -1.04 5.85 30.72
C PHE A 14 0.42 5.63 31.16
N GLN A 15 0.72 5.81 32.44
CA GLN A 15 2.08 5.62 32.96
C GLN A 15 2.44 4.14 33.01
N ARG A 16 1.48 3.27 33.38
CA ARG A 16 1.63 1.81 33.30
C ARG A 16 1.80 1.34 31.87
N TRP A 17 1.02 1.87 30.93
CA TRP A 17 1.16 1.58 29.51
C TRP A 17 2.54 2.00 28.99
N ALA A 18 2.97 3.24 29.26
CA ALA A 18 4.27 3.75 28.84
C ALA A 18 5.44 2.95 29.43
N GLN A 19 5.35 2.55 30.70
CA GLN A 19 6.35 1.68 31.33
C GLN A 19 6.37 0.29 30.71
N SER A 20 5.21 -0.33 30.48
CA SER A 20 5.12 -1.64 29.80
C SER A 20 5.65 -1.57 28.37
N TRP A 21 5.44 -0.45 27.69
CA TRP A 21 5.93 -0.22 26.36
C TRP A 21 7.45 -0.07 26.36
N ALA A 22 8.01 0.71 27.28
CA ALA A 22 9.45 0.90 27.42
C ALA A 22 10.22 -0.39 27.75
N GLN A 23 9.56 -1.37 28.37
CA GLN A 23 10.14 -2.68 28.70
C GLN A 23 10.15 -3.67 27.52
N LYS A 24 9.33 -3.45 26.49
CA LYS A 24 9.30 -4.33 25.30
C LYS A 24 10.61 -4.22 24.52
N THR A 25 11.02 -5.33 23.92
CA THR A 25 12.11 -5.32 22.95
C THR A 25 11.75 -4.47 21.74
N GLN A 26 12.77 -4.00 21.01
CA GLN A 26 12.54 -3.13 19.87
C GLN A 26 11.63 -3.76 18.80
N SER A 27 11.81 -5.04 18.51
CA SER A 27 11.01 -5.80 17.55
C SER A 27 9.56 -5.96 18.02
N GLU A 28 9.33 -6.21 19.32
CA GLU A 28 7.99 -6.31 19.90
C GLU A 28 7.23 -4.99 19.86
N GLN A 29 7.91 -3.87 20.10
CA GLN A 29 7.30 -2.55 19.99
C GLN A 29 6.88 -2.28 18.54
N ALA A 30 7.74 -2.60 17.56
CA ALA A 30 7.44 -2.33 16.14
C ALA A 30 6.32 -3.23 15.62
N ARG A 31 6.33 -4.52 16.00
CA ARG A 31 5.22 -5.44 15.72
C ARG A 31 3.93 -4.94 16.36
N SER A 32 3.99 -4.50 17.62
CA SER A 32 2.82 -3.94 18.31
C SER A 32 2.28 -2.72 17.58
N PHE A 33 3.13 -1.80 17.11
CA PHE A 33 2.69 -0.64 16.34
C PHE A 33 2.09 -1.01 15.00
N LEU A 34 2.71 -1.91 14.23
CA LEU A 34 2.14 -2.36 12.97
C LEU A 34 0.76 -2.99 13.20
N ILE A 35 0.61 -3.87 14.19
CA ILE A 35 -0.69 -4.44 14.56
C ILE A 35 -1.70 -3.34 14.90
N TRP A 36 -1.35 -2.38 15.74
CA TRP A 36 -2.26 -1.29 16.10
C TRP A 36 -2.57 -0.36 14.92
N ALA A 37 -1.58 -0.03 14.08
CA ALA A 37 -1.77 0.80 12.90
C ALA A 37 -2.67 0.11 11.87
N THR A 38 -2.48 -1.20 11.65
CA THR A 38 -3.37 -2.02 10.82
C THR A 38 -4.77 -2.10 11.43
N ILE A 39 -4.91 -2.31 12.74
CA ILE A 39 -6.22 -2.29 13.40
C ILE A 39 -6.90 -0.93 13.21
N VAL A 40 -6.18 0.18 13.42
CA VAL A 40 -6.73 1.55 13.22
C VAL A 40 -7.13 1.77 11.78
N LEU A 41 -6.32 1.32 10.82
CA LEU A 41 -6.64 1.42 9.40
C LEU A 41 -7.87 0.58 9.03
N VAL A 42 -7.95 -0.67 9.50
CA VAL A 42 -9.11 -1.55 9.29
C VAL A 42 -10.35 -0.93 9.93
N VAL A 43 -10.25 -0.43 11.16
CA VAL A 43 -11.35 0.26 11.84
C VAL A 43 -11.76 1.50 11.07
N ALA A 44 -10.82 2.31 10.57
CA ALA A 44 -11.14 3.45 9.72
C ALA A 44 -11.93 2.99 8.49
N VAL A 45 -11.42 2.03 7.71
CA VAL A 45 -12.07 1.45 6.52
C VAL A 45 -13.46 0.87 6.83
N VAL A 46 -13.61 0.18 7.95
CA VAL A 46 -14.90 -0.39 8.36
C VAL A 46 -15.86 0.73 8.73
N LEU A 47 -15.42 1.72 9.52
CA LEU A 47 -16.24 2.88 9.88
C LEU A 47 -16.67 3.67 8.64
N THR A 48 -15.79 3.85 7.64
CA THR A 48 -16.16 4.55 6.41
C THR A 48 -17.24 3.84 5.61
N ALA A 49 -17.32 2.51 5.68
CA ALA A 49 -18.39 1.74 5.06
C ALA A 49 -19.76 1.93 5.74
N PHE A 50 -19.78 2.37 7.01
CA PHE A 50 -21.01 2.57 7.80
C PHE A 50 -21.37 4.03 8.04
N LEU A 51 -20.50 4.98 7.69
CA LEU A 51 -20.80 6.40 7.80
C LEU A 51 -21.82 6.79 6.71
N PRO A 52 -22.95 7.43 7.07
CA PRO A 52 -23.88 7.94 6.07
C PRO A 52 -23.15 8.99 5.24
N ILE A 53 -22.94 8.71 3.95
CA ILE A 53 -22.39 9.68 2.98
C ILE A 53 -23.43 10.79 2.80
N ALA A 54 -23.44 11.76 3.71
CA ALA A 54 -24.53 12.73 3.78
C ALA A 54 -24.08 14.17 4.09
N LEU A 55 -22.79 14.47 4.27
CA LEU A 55 -22.38 15.84 4.57
C LEU A 55 -22.30 16.77 3.34
N ILE A 56 -22.09 16.24 2.13
CA ILE A 56 -21.86 17.10 0.92
C ILE A 56 -22.64 16.63 -0.33
N GLY A 57 -23.61 15.72 -0.19
CA GLY A 57 -24.48 15.32 -1.31
C GLY A 57 -23.81 14.51 -2.44
N GLY A 58 -22.52 14.17 -2.29
CA GLY A 58 -21.73 13.44 -3.29
C GLY A 58 -21.41 14.32 -4.51
N PHE A 59 -20.13 14.41 -4.86
CA PHE A 59 -19.71 15.15 -6.05
C PHE A 59 -20.15 14.40 -7.32
N LYS A 60 -20.92 15.06 -8.19
CA LYS A 60 -21.28 14.54 -9.51
C LYS A 60 -20.22 14.82 -10.58
N ASP A 61 -19.35 15.80 -10.35
CA ASP A 61 -18.31 16.19 -11.30
C ASP A 61 -16.98 15.50 -10.97
N ALA A 62 -16.52 14.66 -11.90
CA ALA A 62 -15.23 13.98 -11.82
C ALA A 62 -14.06 14.94 -11.69
N THR A 63 -14.15 16.11 -12.32
CA THR A 63 -13.08 17.13 -12.29
C THR A 63 -12.92 17.66 -10.87
N ALA A 64 -14.03 18.04 -10.23
CA ALA A 64 -14.01 18.51 -8.84
C ALA A 64 -13.44 17.45 -7.87
N VAL A 65 -13.84 16.17 -8.02
CA VAL A 65 -13.31 15.08 -7.19
C VAL A 65 -11.82 14.91 -7.38
N ILE A 66 -11.35 14.87 -8.63
CA ILE A 66 -9.93 14.71 -8.96
C ILE A 66 -9.11 15.89 -8.41
N THR A 67 -9.61 17.12 -8.52
CA THR A 67 -8.94 18.31 -7.98
C THR A 67 -8.84 18.23 -6.46
N ILE A 68 -9.92 17.87 -5.76
CA ILE A 68 -9.91 17.75 -4.30
C ILE A 68 -8.96 16.63 -3.85
N VAL A 69 -9.02 15.46 -4.50
CA VAL A 69 -8.13 14.32 -4.25
C VAL A 69 -6.66 14.75 -4.37
N THR A 70 -6.31 15.45 -5.46
CA THR A 70 -4.94 15.88 -5.73
C THR A 70 -4.45 16.88 -4.68
N LEU A 71 -5.25 17.91 -4.38
CA LEU A 71 -4.91 18.91 -3.37
C LEU A 71 -4.78 18.29 -1.97
N THR A 72 -5.65 17.34 -1.65
CA THR A 72 -5.64 16.63 -0.37
C THR A 72 -4.38 15.77 -0.22
N SER A 73 -3.99 15.06 -1.29
CA SER A 73 -2.80 14.21 -1.29
C SER A 73 -1.53 15.02 -1.01
N VAL A 74 -1.36 16.16 -1.70
CA VAL A 74 -0.25 17.10 -1.45
C VAL A 74 -0.30 17.66 -0.03
N GLY A 75 -1.49 17.99 0.47
CA GLY A 75 -1.67 18.45 1.85
C GLY A 75 -1.22 17.44 2.90
N ILE A 76 -1.59 16.15 2.71
CA ILE A 76 -1.16 15.06 3.59
C ILE A 76 0.37 14.92 3.58
N GLU A 77 1.01 14.96 2.41
CA GLU A 77 2.47 14.89 2.31
C GLU A 77 3.15 15.98 3.15
N ARG A 78 2.65 17.23 3.07
CA ARG A 78 3.21 18.35 3.84
C ARG A 78 2.99 18.23 5.34
N VAL A 79 1.85 17.71 5.78
CA VAL A 79 1.59 17.44 7.20
C VAL A 79 2.53 16.37 7.74
N ILE A 80 2.73 15.29 6.98
CA ILE A 80 3.64 14.20 7.36
C ILE A 80 5.10 14.66 7.36
N GLU A 81 5.50 15.46 6.37
CA GLU A 81 6.83 16.07 6.32
C GLU A 81 7.08 17.01 7.53
N GLY A 82 6.09 17.84 7.87
CA GLY A 82 6.12 18.69 9.05
C GLY A 82 6.23 17.88 10.35
N PHE A 83 5.50 16.77 10.45
CA PHE A 83 5.61 15.83 11.55
C PHE A 83 7.04 15.27 11.68
N TRP A 84 7.66 14.81 10.58
CA TRP A 84 9.04 14.32 10.63
C TRP A 84 10.06 15.41 10.94
N THR A 85 9.84 16.62 10.45
CA THR A 85 10.67 17.78 10.76
C THR A 85 10.63 18.07 12.26
N TYR A 86 9.42 18.09 12.85
CA TYR A 86 9.23 18.27 14.28
C TYR A 86 9.93 17.17 15.10
N ILE A 87 9.70 15.90 14.75
CA ILE A 87 10.36 14.75 15.39
C ILE A 87 11.89 14.83 15.27
N GLY A 88 12.38 15.26 14.10
CA GLY A 88 13.81 15.43 13.82
C GLY A 88 14.46 16.56 14.64
N LEU A 89 13.71 17.61 14.98
CA LEU A 89 14.17 18.72 15.82
C LEU A 89 14.19 18.35 17.31
N THR A 90 13.35 17.42 17.76
CA THR A 90 13.24 17.01 19.18
C THR A 90 14.29 15.96 19.62
N LYS A 91 15.50 15.92 19.02
CA LYS A 91 16.53 14.86 19.16
C LYS A 91 16.79 14.36 20.60
N ASN A 92 16.45 13.09 20.86
CA ASN A 92 17.40 11.99 21.11
C ASN A 92 16.60 10.69 21.33
N SER A 93 16.86 9.66 20.52
CA SER A 93 16.35 8.29 20.73
C SER A 93 14.84 8.09 20.63
N TRP A 94 14.11 8.85 19.80
CA TRP A 94 12.71 8.52 19.57
C TRP A 94 12.58 7.32 18.63
N TRP A 95 12.19 6.21 19.26
CA TRP A 95 11.56 5.02 18.71
C TRP A 95 10.59 5.35 17.55
N PRO A 96 10.50 4.57 16.44
CA PRO A 96 10.79 3.13 16.31
C PRO A 96 11.92 2.71 15.34
N PHE A 97 12.78 3.61 14.87
CA PHE A 97 13.57 3.36 13.66
C PHE A 97 14.54 2.16 13.66
N ASN A 98 15.18 1.79 14.78
CA ASN A 98 16.13 0.65 14.72
C ASN A 98 15.44 -0.74 14.63
N SER A 99 14.11 -0.82 14.78
CA SER A 99 13.36 -2.09 14.73
C SER A 99 12.97 -2.46 13.30
N ILE A 100 12.98 -1.47 12.41
CA ILE A 100 12.52 -1.63 11.04
C ILE A 100 13.50 -2.50 10.23
N SER A 101 14.80 -2.46 10.52
CA SER A 101 15.76 -3.34 9.83
C SER A 101 15.48 -4.85 10.05
N GLN A 102 15.07 -5.24 11.25
CA GLN A 102 14.68 -6.64 11.57
C GLN A 102 13.31 -7.01 10.99
N ASN A 103 12.41 -6.05 10.80
CA ASN A 103 11.12 -6.30 10.15
C ASN A 103 11.22 -6.37 8.64
N ILE A 104 12.24 -5.77 8.01
CA ILE A 104 12.44 -5.90 6.56
C ILE A 104 12.78 -7.35 6.18
N SER A 105 13.57 -8.08 6.98
CA SER A 105 13.82 -9.50 6.72
C SER A 105 12.56 -10.35 6.88
N ASN A 106 11.68 -9.99 7.81
CA ASN A 106 10.39 -10.67 7.97
C ASN A 106 9.42 -10.31 6.83
N MET A 107 9.39 -9.05 6.38
CA MET A 107 8.62 -8.65 5.19
C MET A 107 9.11 -9.32 3.92
N ALA A 108 10.42 -9.56 3.77
CA ALA A 108 10.95 -10.34 2.66
C ALA A 108 10.46 -11.79 2.69
N SER A 109 10.38 -12.41 3.87
CA SER A 109 9.80 -13.74 4.05
C SER A 109 8.27 -13.76 3.87
N ASP A 110 7.57 -12.71 4.26
CA ASP A 110 6.11 -12.61 4.11
C ASP A 110 5.71 -12.25 2.67
N LEU A 111 6.58 -11.57 1.91
CA LEU A 111 6.31 -11.22 0.53
C LEU A 111 6.11 -12.47 -0.34
N ASP A 112 6.93 -13.51 -0.17
CA ASP A 112 6.76 -14.77 -0.90
C ASP A 112 5.37 -15.40 -0.65
N LYS A 113 4.94 -15.37 0.62
CA LYS A 113 3.62 -15.84 1.02
C LYS A 113 2.48 -15.02 0.39
N GLU A 114 2.63 -13.70 0.33
CA GLU A 114 1.63 -12.80 -0.27
C GLU A 114 1.63 -12.84 -1.81
N LEU A 115 2.76 -13.18 -2.44
CA LEU A 115 2.85 -13.32 -3.90
C LEU A 115 2.42 -14.71 -4.40
N THR A 116 2.35 -15.71 -3.52
CA THR A 116 1.90 -17.06 -3.87
C THR A 116 0.52 -17.08 -4.57
N PRO A 117 -0.53 -16.42 -4.05
CA PRO A 117 -1.83 -16.34 -4.74
C PRO A 117 -1.74 -15.65 -6.09
N PHE A 118 -0.86 -14.65 -6.23
CA PHE A 118 -0.64 -13.96 -7.49
C PHE A 118 0.01 -14.89 -8.53
N TYR A 119 1.02 -15.67 -8.16
CA TYR A 119 1.61 -16.67 -9.05
C TYR A 119 0.61 -17.74 -9.49
N GLN A 120 -0.28 -18.14 -8.58
CA GLN A 120 -1.35 -19.07 -8.90
C GLN A 120 -2.33 -18.47 -9.91
N GLN A 121 -2.71 -17.20 -9.75
CA GLN A 121 -3.55 -16.49 -10.71
C GLN A 121 -2.87 -16.31 -12.07
N LEU A 122 -1.57 -15.99 -12.11
CA LEU A 122 -0.79 -15.89 -13.34
C LEU A 122 -0.72 -17.24 -14.06
N THR A 123 -0.46 -18.30 -13.31
CA THR A 123 -0.42 -19.66 -13.85
C THR A 123 -1.78 -20.06 -14.40
N GLN A 124 -2.85 -19.81 -13.64
CA GLN A 124 -4.22 -20.09 -14.08
C GLN A 124 -4.59 -19.30 -15.33
N ALA A 125 -4.22 -18.02 -15.40
CA ALA A 125 -4.52 -17.20 -16.57
C ALA A 125 -3.76 -17.68 -17.83
N VAL A 126 -2.56 -18.24 -17.68
CA VAL A 126 -1.84 -18.91 -18.77
C VAL A 126 -2.53 -20.22 -19.20
N GLU A 127 -3.11 -20.99 -18.27
CA GLU A 127 -3.94 -22.16 -18.61
C GLU A 127 -5.20 -21.74 -19.37
N ASP A 128 -5.90 -20.72 -18.87
CA ASP A 128 -7.13 -20.22 -19.46
C ASP A 128 -6.86 -19.67 -20.87
N ALA A 129 -5.75 -18.95 -21.06
CA ALA A 129 -5.33 -18.45 -22.36
C ALA A 129 -4.95 -19.58 -23.34
N LYS A 130 -4.32 -20.67 -22.85
CA LYS A 130 -4.06 -21.85 -23.70
C LYS A 130 -5.35 -22.38 -24.33
N ILE A 131 -6.43 -22.43 -23.55
CA ILE A 131 -7.74 -22.93 -23.99
C ILE A 131 -8.45 -21.88 -24.86
N ALA A 132 -8.53 -20.63 -24.41
CA ALA A 132 -9.32 -19.58 -25.06
C ALA A 132 -8.72 -19.10 -26.39
N GLU A 133 -7.39 -19.06 -26.49
CA GLU A 133 -6.67 -18.50 -27.63
C GLU A 133 -5.97 -19.57 -28.48
N ASN A 134 -6.17 -20.86 -28.18
CA ASN A 134 -5.53 -22.00 -28.86
C ASN A 134 -4.01 -21.88 -28.95
N TRP A 135 -3.34 -21.51 -27.85
CA TRP A 135 -1.87 -21.41 -27.84
C TRP A 135 -1.21 -22.75 -28.17
N THR A 136 -0.09 -22.69 -28.89
CA THR A 136 0.75 -23.87 -29.12
C THR A 136 1.39 -24.34 -27.80
N ASP A 137 1.78 -25.61 -27.74
CA ASP A 137 2.51 -26.13 -26.58
C ASP A 137 3.82 -25.38 -26.34
N GLU A 138 4.46 -24.86 -27.39
CA GLU A 138 5.65 -24.01 -27.30
C GLU A 138 5.34 -22.66 -26.62
N GLN A 139 4.26 -21.98 -27.02
CA GLN A 139 3.84 -20.71 -26.41
C GLN A 139 3.50 -20.88 -24.93
N TYR A 140 2.73 -21.93 -24.61
CA TYR A 140 2.36 -22.26 -23.24
C TYR A 140 3.59 -22.61 -22.38
N THR A 141 4.52 -23.42 -22.91
CA THR A 141 5.75 -23.78 -22.20
C THR A 141 6.63 -22.56 -21.96
N ALA A 142 6.74 -21.67 -22.95
CA ALA A 142 7.47 -20.42 -22.81
C ALA A 142 6.84 -19.51 -21.73
N ALA A 143 5.52 -19.33 -21.73
CA ALA A 143 4.82 -18.52 -20.73
C ALA A 143 4.99 -19.08 -19.30
N LYS A 144 4.86 -20.40 -19.12
CA LYS A 144 5.12 -21.03 -17.81
C LYS A 144 6.56 -20.87 -17.36
N LYS A 145 7.52 -20.97 -18.28
CA LYS A 145 8.93 -20.72 -17.97
C LYS A 145 9.15 -19.28 -17.53
N GLU A 146 8.58 -18.30 -18.23
CA GLU A 146 8.67 -16.88 -17.86
C GLU A 146 8.10 -16.62 -16.44
N ILE A 147 6.97 -17.23 -16.07
CA ILE A 147 6.41 -17.16 -14.69
C ILE A 147 7.37 -17.79 -13.67
N THR A 148 7.98 -18.94 -14.00
CA THR A 148 8.89 -19.65 -13.11
C THR A 148 10.19 -18.87 -12.90
N ASP A 149 10.74 -18.29 -13.97
CA ASP A 149 11.92 -17.42 -13.92
C ASP A 149 11.63 -16.16 -13.08
N PHE A 150 10.40 -15.63 -13.19
CA PHE A 150 9.94 -14.50 -12.39
C PHE A 150 9.85 -14.84 -10.90
N GLN A 151 9.26 -16.00 -10.54
CA GLN A 151 9.25 -16.52 -9.16
C GLN A 151 10.68 -16.66 -8.62
N ALA A 152 11.56 -17.31 -9.38
CA ALA A 152 12.96 -17.50 -8.98
C ALA A 152 13.70 -16.17 -8.77
N SER A 153 13.37 -15.15 -9.56
CA SER A 153 13.92 -13.79 -9.41
C SER A 153 13.46 -13.16 -8.09
N ILE A 154 12.17 -13.23 -7.76
CA ILE A 154 11.66 -12.76 -6.47
C ILE A 154 12.29 -13.52 -5.30
N ASP A 155 12.42 -14.84 -5.40
CA ASP A 155 13.09 -15.69 -4.40
C ASP A 155 14.56 -15.32 -4.16
N GLN A 156 15.26 -14.90 -5.21
CA GLN A 156 16.62 -14.38 -5.05
C GLN A 156 16.60 -13.03 -4.35
N LEU A 157 15.63 -12.18 -4.68
CA LEU A 157 15.51 -10.83 -4.15
C LEU A 157 15.15 -10.82 -2.66
N THR A 158 14.33 -11.77 -2.19
CA THR A 158 14.00 -11.94 -0.75
C THR A 158 15.19 -12.40 0.09
N LYS A 159 16.21 -13.02 -0.52
CA LYS A 159 17.44 -13.46 0.14
C LYS A 159 18.49 -12.35 0.27
N LEU A 160 18.28 -11.19 -0.35
CA LEU A 160 19.26 -10.10 -0.35
C LEU A 160 19.01 -9.14 0.81
N ALA A 161 20.10 -8.66 1.39
CA ALA A 161 20.03 -7.61 2.39
C ALA A 161 19.50 -6.28 1.78
N PRO A 162 18.77 -5.47 2.56
CA PRO A 162 18.32 -4.15 2.12
C PRO A 162 19.51 -3.26 1.70
N GLY A 163 19.34 -2.48 0.62
CA GLY A 163 20.39 -1.64 0.05
C GLY A 163 21.38 -2.35 -0.89
N ASN A 164 21.16 -3.62 -1.24
CA ASN A 164 21.99 -4.34 -2.20
C ASN A 164 21.66 -3.91 -3.65
N GLN A 165 22.66 -3.47 -4.42
CA GLN A 165 22.51 -3.16 -5.86
C GLN A 165 21.97 -4.33 -6.68
N LEU A 166 22.20 -5.57 -6.24
CA LEU A 166 21.66 -6.76 -6.89
C LEU A 166 20.12 -6.82 -6.79
N ALA A 167 19.54 -6.29 -5.71
CA ALA A 167 18.09 -6.23 -5.56
C ALA A 167 17.46 -5.20 -6.52
N LEU A 168 18.18 -4.12 -6.85
CA LEU A 168 17.77 -3.17 -7.91
C LEU A 168 17.70 -3.82 -9.27
N SER A 169 18.74 -4.59 -9.64
CA SER A 169 18.77 -5.27 -10.93
C SER A 169 17.69 -6.35 -11.05
N ILE A 170 17.39 -7.05 -9.95
CA ILE A 170 16.36 -8.09 -9.98
C ILE A 170 14.96 -7.48 -10.00
N ALA A 171 14.74 -6.37 -9.29
CA ALA A 171 13.48 -5.65 -9.36
C ALA A 171 13.21 -5.02 -10.75
N SER A 172 14.24 -4.46 -11.38
CA SER A 172 14.10 -3.91 -12.74
C SER A 172 13.85 -5.02 -13.77
N ALA A 173 14.51 -6.18 -13.63
CA ALA A 173 14.23 -7.36 -14.44
C ALA A 173 12.79 -7.86 -14.25
N ALA A 174 12.30 -7.89 -13.01
CA ALA A 174 10.93 -8.25 -12.67
C ALA A 174 9.89 -7.28 -13.30
N SER A 175 10.13 -5.96 -13.25
CA SER A 175 9.27 -4.96 -13.89
C SER A 175 9.29 -5.07 -15.43
N GLN A 176 10.46 -5.33 -16.02
CA GLN A 176 10.58 -5.57 -17.45
C GLN A 176 9.81 -6.83 -17.89
N LEU A 177 9.85 -7.90 -17.09
CA LEU A 177 9.05 -9.11 -17.33
C LEU A 177 7.55 -8.81 -17.24
N ALA A 178 7.09 -8.11 -16.20
CA ALA A 178 5.68 -7.70 -16.07
C ALA A 178 5.22 -6.85 -17.27
N SER A 179 6.06 -5.91 -17.71
CA SER A 179 5.82 -5.09 -18.91
C SER A 179 5.80 -5.91 -20.19
N GLY A 180 6.67 -6.92 -20.30
CA GLY A 180 6.68 -7.87 -21.42
C GLY A 180 5.40 -8.70 -21.49
N PHE A 181 4.92 -9.20 -20.34
CA PHE A 181 3.64 -9.88 -20.23
C PHE A 181 2.48 -8.99 -20.67
N LYS A 182 2.47 -7.72 -20.24
CA LYS A 182 1.47 -6.72 -20.64
C LYS A 182 1.40 -6.54 -22.16
N GLN A 183 2.56 -6.46 -22.82
CA GLN A 183 2.63 -6.27 -24.27
C GLN A 183 2.25 -7.52 -25.05
N LYS A 184 2.62 -8.70 -24.55
CA LYS A 184 2.45 -9.99 -25.24
C LYS A 184 1.04 -10.58 -25.04
N TYR A 185 0.41 -10.30 -23.89
CA TYR A 185 -0.87 -10.87 -23.48
C TYR A 185 -1.81 -9.76 -22.99
N THR A 186 -2.48 -9.09 -23.92
CA THR A 186 -3.37 -7.95 -23.64
C THR A 186 -4.56 -8.31 -22.74
N THR A 187 -4.94 -9.58 -22.69
CA THR A 187 -5.96 -10.13 -21.76
C THR A 187 -5.52 -10.10 -20.30
N LEU A 188 -4.21 -9.95 -20.03
CA LEU A 188 -3.61 -9.91 -18.70
C LEU A 188 -3.22 -8.48 -18.24
N ASP A 189 -3.63 -7.44 -18.97
CA ASP A 189 -3.21 -6.05 -18.76
C ASP A 189 -3.41 -5.56 -17.31
N THR A 190 -4.55 -5.91 -16.70
CA THR A 190 -4.87 -5.56 -15.30
C THR A 190 -3.93 -6.26 -14.30
N VAL A 191 -3.66 -7.55 -14.51
CA VAL A 191 -2.79 -8.36 -13.64
C VAL A 191 -1.33 -7.92 -13.78
N ALA A 192 -0.89 -7.66 -15.01
CA ALA A 192 0.47 -7.20 -15.31
C ALA A 192 0.73 -5.77 -14.80
N THR A 193 -0.25 -4.86 -14.88
CA THR A 193 -0.14 -3.51 -14.33
C THR A 193 -0.08 -3.51 -12.82
N PHE A 194 -0.87 -4.34 -12.14
CA PHE A 194 -0.79 -4.52 -10.70
C PHE A 194 0.58 -5.09 -10.28
N ALA A 195 1.08 -6.09 -11.00
CA ALA A 195 2.40 -6.68 -10.76
C ALA A 195 3.52 -5.63 -10.89
N ASP A 196 3.49 -4.83 -11.97
CA ASP A 196 4.48 -3.79 -12.21
C ASP A 196 4.49 -2.73 -11.08
N GLN A 197 3.30 -2.29 -10.63
CA GLN A 197 3.19 -1.36 -9.51
C GLN A 197 3.69 -1.96 -8.19
N ALA A 198 3.37 -3.22 -7.91
CA ALA A 198 3.84 -3.91 -6.71
C ALA A 198 5.36 -4.11 -6.71
N ILE A 199 5.93 -4.51 -7.85
CA ILE A 199 7.38 -4.69 -8.04
C ILE A 199 8.09 -3.36 -7.90
N ASN A 200 7.62 -2.29 -8.54
CA ASN A 200 8.25 -0.97 -8.45
C ASN A 200 8.15 -0.38 -7.03
N GLY A 201 7.02 -0.58 -6.35
CA GLY A 201 6.86 -0.24 -4.94
C GLY A 201 7.86 -0.98 -4.04
N PHE A 202 8.04 -2.29 -4.27
CA PHE A 202 8.97 -3.12 -3.51
C PHE A 202 10.44 -2.84 -3.83
N ALA A 203 10.77 -2.59 -5.09
CA ALA A 203 12.09 -2.17 -5.56
C ALA A 203 12.53 -0.90 -4.84
N TYR A 204 11.63 0.09 -4.86
CA TYR A 204 11.87 1.38 -4.24
C TYR A 204 11.91 1.27 -2.71
N PHE A 205 11.22 0.29 -2.12
CA PHE A 205 11.34 -0.04 -0.71
C PHE A 205 12.72 -0.62 -0.38
N ILE A 206 13.20 -1.65 -1.09
CA ILE A 206 14.47 -2.33 -0.75
C ILE A 206 15.70 -1.43 -0.87
N VAL A 207 15.68 -0.46 -1.78
CA VAL A 207 16.81 0.46 -2.00
C VAL A 207 16.85 1.62 -1.01
N THR A 208 15.76 1.82 -0.27
CA THR A 208 15.66 2.90 0.70
C THR A 208 16.36 2.46 2.00
N PRO A 209 17.38 3.19 2.49
CA PRO A 209 18.08 2.85 3.73
C PRO A 209 17.12 2.64 4.91
N ALA A 210 17.36 1.63 5.76
CA ALA A 210 16.41 1.18 6.80
C ALA A 210 15.93 2.29 7.75
N ASP A 211 16.80 3.25 8.05
CA ASP A 211 16.56 4.46 8.85
C ASP A 211 15.61 5.45 8.17
N THR A 212 15.65 5.55 6.84
CA THR A 212 14.69 6.32 6.03
C THR A 212 13.41 5.54 5.72
N LEU A 213 13.51 4.21 5.64
CA LEU A 213 12.45 3.28 5.29
C LEU A 213 11.39 3.18 6.41
N GLY A 214 11.84 3.22 7.65
CA GLY A 214 10.93 3.28 8.79
C GLY A 214 10.05 4.53 8.81
N ARG A 215 10.67 5.69 8.56
CA ARG A 215 9.93 6.97 8.48
C ARG A 215 8.93 6.90 7.36
N ARG A 216 9.35 6.33 6.24
CA ARG A 216 8.54 6.19 5.05
C ARG A 216 7.37 5.22 5.23
N LEU A 217 7.56 4.09 5.89
CA LEU A 217 6.49 3.13 6.17
C LEU A 217 5.43 3.75 7.11
N ILE A 218 5.87 4.43 8.17
CA ILE A 218 4.96 5.14 9.07
C ILE A 218 4.23 6.26 8.34
N SER A 219 4.93 6.99 7.46
CA SER A 219 4.34 8.00 6.58
C SER A 219 3.25 7.39 5.69
N LEU A 220 3.51 6.24 5.09
CA LEU A 220 2.57 5.55 4.23
C LEU A 220 1.31 5.15 5.00
N TYR A 221 1.45 4.54 6.17
CA TYR A 221 0.31 4.16 7.01
C TYR A 221 -0.50 5.37 7.49
N LEU A 222 0.18 6.42 7.96
CA LEU A 222 -0.49 7.66 8.37
C LEU A 222 -1.21 8.31 7.18
N GLY A 223 -0.57 8.34 6.01
CA GLY A 223 -1.14 8.84 4.78
C GLY A 223 -2.41 8.08 4.40
N MET A 224 -2.35 6.75 4.36
CA MET A 224 -3.51 5.89 4.06
C MET A 224 -4.66 6.09 5.06
N ILE A 225 -4.38 6.15 6.37
CA ILE A 225 -5.40 6.39 7.39
C ILE A 225 -6.06 7.76 7.18
N LEU A 226 -5.25 8.81 7.02
CA LEU A 226 -5.75 10.17 6.80
C LEU A 226 -6.53 10.27 5.49
N GLY A 227 -6.04 9.66 4.41
CA GLY A 227 -6.70 9.64 3.11
C GLY A 227 -8.06 8.95 3.17
N VAL A 228 -8.17 7.79 3.82
CA VAL A 228 -9.45 7.09 4.05
C VAL A 228 -10.43 7.91 4.87
N VAL A 229 -9.97 8.53 5.96
CA VAL A 229 -10.81 9.40 6.79
C VAL A 229 -11.32 10.60 5.99
N ILE A 230 -10.45 11.28 5.25
CA ILE A 230 -10.83 12.44 4.43
C ILE A 230 -11.80 12.02 3.32
N ALA A 231 -11.49 10.94 2.57
CA ALA A 231 -12.40 10.47 1.54
C ALA A 231 -13.79 10.15 2.09
N ALA A 232 -13.90 9.58 3.29
CA ALA A 232 -15.19 9.30 3.90
C ALA A 232 -15.93 10.52 4.43
N VAL A 233 -15.24 11.43 5.12
CA VAL A 233 -15.86 12.68 5.62
C VAL A 233 -16.42 13.50 4.47
N PHE A 234 -15.70 13.56 3.36
CA PHE A 234 -16.09 14.34 2.18
C PHE A 234 -16.91 13.55 1.15
N GLY A 235 -17.11 12.24 1.35
CA GLY A 235 -17.79 11.37 0.39
C GLY A 235 -17.10 11.32 -0.98
N LEU A 236 -15.76 11.35 -1.02
CA LEU A 236 -14.97 11.31 -2.24
C LEU A 236 -14.95 9.89 -2.79
N ASP A 237 -15.56 9.70 -3.95
CA ASP A 237 -15.61 8.40 -4.64
C ASP A 237 -15.19 8.60 -6.11
N LEU A 238 -13.90 8.38 -6.39
CA LEU A 238 -13.31 8.45 -7.72
C LEU A 238 -13.96 7.48 -8.70
N LEU A 239 -14.27 6.25 -8.27
CA LEU A 239 -14.87 5.25 -9.15
C LEU A 239 -16.27 5.70 -9.58
N ARG A 240 -17.09 6.15 -8.63
CA ARG A 240 -18.40 6.72 -8.93
C ARG A 240 -18.28 7.96 -9.81
N ALA A 241 -17.35 8.86 -9.51
CA ALA A 241 -17.21 10.09 -10.28
C ALA A 241 -16.80 9.84 -11.73
N ILE A 242 -15.94 8.84 -11.96
CA ILE A 242 -15.41 8.53 -13.30
C ILE A 242 -16.38 7.66 -14.10
N PHE A 243 -16.92 6.60 -13.50
CA PHE A 243 -17.75 5.58 -14.17
C PHE A 243 -19.26 5.77 -14.00
N GLN A 244 -19.70 6.74 -13.19
CA GLN A 244 -21.13 7.02 -12.94
C GLN A 244 -21.91 5.80 -12.41
N ILE A 245 -21.24 4.92 -11.65
CA ILE A 245 -21.85 3.70 -11.10
C ILE A 245 -22.90 4.09 -10.04
N PRO A 246 -24.10 3.48 -10.05
CA PRO A 246 -25.12 3.73 -9.03
C PRO A 246 -24.64 3.32 -7.63
N THR A 247 -25.11 4.04 -6.61
CA THR A 247 -24.71 3.82 -5.21
C THR A 247 -25.15 2.45 -4.73
N ILE A 248 -24.19 1.57 -4.50
CA ILE A 248 -24.36 0.34 -3.72
C ILE A 248 -24.19 0.65 -2.22
N ALA A 249 -24.78 -0.18 -1.36
CA ALA A 249 -24.77 0.00 0.09
C ALA A 249 -23.36 -0.01 0.72
N PHE A 250 -22.35 -0.51 -0.01
CA PHE A 250 -20.96 -0.55 0.44
C PHE A 250 -20.09 0.34 -0.44
N HIS A 251 -19.48 1.36 0.16
CA HIS A 251 -18.78 2.43 -0.56
C HIS A 251 -17.30 2.10 -0.85
N TYR A 252 -17.07 1.01 -1.59
CA TYR A 252 -15.71 0.58 -1.98
C TYR A 252 -14.93 1.68 -2.70
N GLY A 253 -15.61 2.52 -3.49
CA GLY A 253 -14.99 3.64 -4.19
C GLY A 253 -14.45 4.72 -3.26
N VAL A 254 -15.07 4.94 -2.09
CA VAL A 254 -14.57 5.86 -1.06
C VAL A 254 -13.31 5.34 -0.39
N VAL A 255 -13.29 4.05 -0.05
CA VAL A 255 -12.10 3.39 0.50
C VAL A 255 -10.94 3.45 -0.49
N PHE A 256 -11.19 3.08 -1.74
CA PHE A 256 -10.19 3.14 -2.80
C PHE A 256 -9.66 4.57 -2.99
N THR A 257 -10.56 5.56 -3.04
CA THR A 257 -10.19 6.97 -3.17
C THR A 257 -9.32 7.43 -2.00
N GLY A 258 -9.67 7.04 -0.79
CA GLY A 258 -8.91 7.38 0.39
C GLY A 258 -7.53 6.73 0.44
N LEU A 259 -7.41 5.47 0.01
CA LEU A 259 -6.12 4.81 -0.14
C LEU A 259 -5.28 5.51 -1.21
N ALA A 260 -5.86 5.82 -2.37
CA ALA A 260 -5.18 6.55 -3.44
C ALA A 260 -4.63 7.90 -2.94
N ILE A 261 -5.48 8.74 -2.30
CA ILE A 261 -5.07 10.00 -1.68
C ILE A 261 -3.90 9.78 -0.71
N GLY A 262 -4.02 8.76 0.15
CA GLY A 262 -3.11 8.51 1.26
C GLY A 262 -1.77 7.90 0.88
N LEU A 263 -1.66 7.29 -0.30
CA LEU A 263 -0.40 6.80 -0.85
C LEU A 263 0.51 7.93 -1.36
N GLY A 264 -0.01 9.15 -1.46
CA GLY A 264 0.71 10.34 -1.91
C GLY A 264 0.44 10.71 -3.36
N SER A 265 1.03 11.82 -3.78
CA SER A 265 0.77 12.52 -5.04
C SER A 265 1.19 11.70 -6.25
N SER A 266 2.33 10.99 -6.20
CA SER A 266 2.80 10.19 -7.33
C SER A 266 1.86 9.00 -7.64
N PRO A 267 1.49 8.12 -6.69
CA PRO A 267 0.51 7.07 -6.95
C PRO A 267 -0.87 7.63 -7.33
N THR A 268 -1.28 8.75 -6.72
CA THR A 268 -2.55 9.40 -7.05
C THR A 268 -2.63 9.81 -8.53
N HIS A 269 -1.56 10.41 -9.07
CA HIS A 269 -1.52 10.82 -10.48
C HIS A 269 -1.61 9.64 -11.44
N GLU A 270 -0.92 8.54 -11.15
CA GLU A 270 -0.98 7.32 -11.97
C GLU A 270 -2.37 6.69 -11.96
N VAL A 271 -2.98 6.57 -10.78
CA VAL A 271 -4.35 6.05 -10.64
C VAL A 271 -5.33 6.91 -11.42
N ILE A 272 -5.25 8.23 -11.30
CA ILE A 272 -6.12 9.15 -12.06
C ILE A 272 -5.93 8.96 -13.57
N GLN A 273 -4.69 8.88 -14.05
CA GLN A 273 -4.40 8.69 -15.47
C GLN A 273 -4.95 7.36 -15.99
N LEU A 274 -4.73 6.26 -15.27
CA LEU A 274 -5.24 4.94 -15.64
C LEU A 274 -6.76 4.92 -15.73
N LEU A 275 -7.44 5.52 -14.75
CA LEU A 275 -8.90 5.59 -14.74
C LEU A 275 -9.45 6.47 -15.89
N GLN A 276 -8.74 7.56 -16.24
CA GLN A 276 -9.10 8.40 -17.38
C GLN A 276 -8.86 7.70 -18.74
N GLN A 277 -7.75 6.97 -18.88
CA GLN A 277 -7.44 6.18 -20.07
C GLN A 277 -8.48 5.07 -20.26
N TRP A 278 -8.80 4.33 -19.21
CA TRP A 278 -9.81 3.26 -19.26
C TRP A 278 -11.19 3.80 -19.66
N LYS A 279 -11.61 4.93 -19.09
CA LYS A 279 -12.86 5.61 -19.50
C LYS A 279 -12.87 6.00 -20.98
N THR A 280 -11.73 6.43 -21.52
CA THR A 280 -11.61 6.80 -22.93
C THR A 280 -11.73 5.57 -23.83
N ASN A 281 -11.07 4.46 -23.45
CA ASN A 281 -11.14 3.19 -24.20
C ASN A 281 -12.57 2.62 -24.25
N LEU A 282 -13.32 2.70 -23.16
CA LEU A 282 -14.73 2.27 -23.12
C LEU A 282 -15.62 3.07 -24.09
N LYS A 283 -15.38 4.38 -24.22
CA LYS A 283 -16.13 5.23 -25.17
C LYS A 283 -15.85 4.85 -26.62
N THR A 284 -14.59 4.57 -26.96
CA THR A 284 -14.17 4.20 -28.31
C THR A 284 -14.76 2.86 -28.75
N GLN A 285 -14.92 1.89 -27.83
CA GLN A 285 -15.52 0.58 -28.16
C GLN A 285 -17.05 0.62 -28.31
N SER A 286 -17.71 1.63 -27.73
CA SER A 286 -19.16 1.81 -27.82
C SER A 286 -19.63 2.65 -29.02
N ALA A 287 -18.69 3.19 -29.79
CA ALA A 287 -18.92 4.04 -30.96
C ALA A 287 -18.67 3.25 -32.25
#